data_AF-A0A6J0B670-F1
#
_entry.id   AF-A0A6J0B670-F1
#
_cell.length_a   1.000
_cell.length_b   1.000
_cell.length_c   1.000
_cell.angle_alpha   90.00
_cell.angle_beta   90.00
_cell.angle_gamma   90.00
#
_symmetry.space_group_name_H-M   'P 1'
#
loop_
_entity.id
_entity.type
_entity.pdbx_description
1 polymer ?
#
loop_
_entity_poly.entity_id
_entity_poly.type
_entity_poly.pdbx_seq_one_letter_code
_entity_poly.pdbx_strand_id
1 'polypeptide(L)'
;MCEAAVTGKVGDPNFDIPLHRCDIYGSKNAGNKLKHLMELGSSMNWKYPLFLATGTKNYRVEPFLEYYEPIYRWLKLQVKYYDIPVGWDEAISNVA
;
A
#
# COMPACT_ATOMS: atom_id res chain seq x y z
N MET A 1 0.72 -8.43 4.98
CA MET A 1 1.59 -8.20 6.16
C MET A 1 0.77 -7.76 7.36
N CYS A 2 -0.14 -6.80 7.22
CA CYS A 2 -1.01 -6.38 8.32
C CYS A 2 -1.86 -7.52 8.93
N GLU A 3 -2.57 -8.26 8.08
CA GLU A 3 -3.33 -9.45 8.50
C GLU A 3 -2.47 -10.46 9.27
N ALA A 4 -1.30 -10.79 8.73
CA ALA A 4 -0.36 -11.70 9.39
C ALA A 4 0.12 -11.15 10.74
N ALA A 5 0.20 -9.83 10.88
CA ALA A 5 0.60 -9.20 12.12
C ALA A 5 -0.45 -9.37 13.21
N VAL A 6 -1.73 -9.19 12.85
CA VAL A 6 -2.88 -9.17 13.77
C VAL A 6 -3.45 -10.58 14.02
N THR A 7 -3.68 -11.35 12.96
CA THR A 7 -4.40 -12.63 13.00
C THR A 7 -3.45 -13.84 12.94
N GLY A 8 -2.19 -13.63 12.56
CA GLY A 8 -1.22 -14.71 12.30
C GLY A 8 -1.47 -15.49 11.00
N LYS A 9 -2.52 -15.16 10.23
CA LYS A 9 -2.83 -15.76 8.92
C LYS A 9 -3.04 -14.66 7.89
N VAL A 10 -3.14 -15.04 6.62
CA VAL A 10 -3.45 -14.15 5.50
C VAL A 10 -4.71 -14.69 4.82
N GLY A 11 -5.62 -13.81 4.43
CA GLY A 11 -6.89 -14.14 3.80
C GLY A 11 -8.05 -14.34 4.79
N ASP A 12 -8.04 -13.66 5.94
CA ASP A 12 -9.19 -13.66 6.86
C ASP A 12 -10.33 -12.80 6.27
N PRO A 13 -11.52 -13.37 5.97
CA PRO A 13 -12.63 -12.62 5.41
C PRO A 13 -13.21 -11.57 6.36
N ASN A 14 -12.89 -11.62 7.65
CA ASN A 14 -13.35 -10.67 8.66
C ASN A 14 -12.26 -9.66 9.07
N PHE A 15 -11.22 -9.50 8.25
CA PHE A 15 -10.17 -8.53 8.52
C PHE A 15 -10.62 -7.10 8.18
N ASP A 16 -11.04 -6.34 9.20
CA ASP A 16 -11.63 -4.99 9.05
C ASP A 16 -10.78 -3.89 9.72
N ILE A 17 -9.46 -3.99 9.63
CA ILE A 17 -8.55 -2.93 10.10
C ILE A 17 -8.10 -2.10 8.89
N PRO A 18 -8.38 -0.79 8.84
CA PRO A 18 -7.89 0.06 7.77
C PRO A 18 -6.37 0.03 7.67
N LEU A 19 -5.83 -0.08 6.46
CA LEU A 19 -4.39 -0.26 6.23
C LEU A 19 -3.52 0.83 6.89
N HIS A 20 -3.99 2.07 6.90
CA HIS A 20 -3.31 3.22 7.52
C HIS A 20 -3.32 3.21 9.06
N ARG A 21 -4.07 2.31 9.70
CA ARG A 21 -4.10 2.10 11.16
C ARG A 21 -3.35 0.84 11.57
N CYS A 22 -2.78 0.11 10.62
CA CYS A 22 -2.07 -1.11 10.91
C CYS A 22 -0.76 -0.82 11.66
N ASP A 23 -0.56 -1.49 12.78
CA ASP A 23 0.74 -1.58 13.44
C ASP A 23 1.23 -3.04 13.42
N ILE A 24 2.45 -3.24 12.95
CA ILE A 24 3.09 -4.56 12.88
C ILE A 24 4.14 -4.77 14.00
N TYR A 25 4.33 -3.79 14.88
CA TYR A 25 5.29 -3.85 15.98
C TYR A 25 5.07 -5.07 16.87
N GLY A 26 6.17 -5.72 17.28
CA GLY A 26 6.14 -6.91 18.13
C GLY A 26 5.61 -8.19 17.47
N SER A 27 5.09 -8.14 16.24
CA SER A 27 4.54 -9.34 15.60
C SER A 27 5.62 -10.26 15.04
N LYS A 28 5.81 -11.41 15.72
CA LYS A 28 6.68 -12.49 15.26
C LYS A 28 6.21 -13.08 13.92
N ASN A 29 4.90 -13.13 13.68
CA ASN A 29 4.34 -13.68 12.44
C ASN A 29 4.68 -12.79 11.24
N ALA A 30 4.53 -11.47 11.39
CA ALA A 30 4.99 -10.53 10.37
C ALA A 30 6.50 -10.60 10.18
N GLY A 31 7.27 -10.64 11.27
CA GLY A 31 8.73 -10.78 11.23
C GLY A 31 9.20 -12.05 10.51
N ASN A 32 8.61 -13.20 10.79
CA ASN A 32 8.94 -14.48 10.13
C ASN A 32 8.65 -14.43 8.63
N LYS A 33 7.52 -13.81 8.23
CA LYS A 33 7.20 -13.64 6.81
C LYS A 33 8.19 -12.72 6.12
N LEU A 34 8.56 -11.60 6.74
CA LEU A 34 9.57 -10.68 6.21
C LEU A 34 10.95 -11.35 6.10
N LYS A 35 11.37 -12.06 7.16
CA LYS A 35 12.63 -12.80 7.19
C LYS A 35 12.73 -13.78 6.03
N HIS A 36 11.70 -14.60 5.81
CA HIS A 36 11.67 -15.56 4.70
C HIS A 36 11.83 -14.88 3.34
N LEU A 37 11.19 -13.72 3.13
CA LEU A 37 11.33 -12.96 1.89
C LEU A 37 12.76 -12.41 1.71
N MET A 38 13.37 -11.91 2.79
CA MET A 38 14.70 -11.31 2.76
C MET A 38 15.81 -12.35 2.60
N GLU A 39 15.63 -13.56 3.14
CA GLU A 39 16.58 -14.69 2.98
C GLU A 39 16.82 -15.07 1.52
N LEU A 40 15.86 -14.81 0.63
CA LEU A 40 16.00 -15.06 -0.82
C LEU A 40 17.04 -14.14 -1.46
N GLY A 41 17.25 -12.93 -0.92
CA GLY A 41 18.19 -11.95 -1.45
C GLY A 41 18.05 -11.73 -2.97
N SER A 42 19.19 -11.59 -3.65
CA SER A 42 19.26 -11.48 -5.11
C SER A 42 19.36 -12.82 -5.83
N SER A 43 19.28 -13.95 -5.12
CA SER A 43 19.38 -15.29 -5.72
C SER A 43 18.16 -15.67 -6.56
N MET A 44 17.02 -15.01 -6.33
CA MET A 44 15.76 -15.23 -7.04
C MET A 44 15.33 -13.96 -7.78
N ASN A 45 14.65 -14.13 -8.93
CA ASN A 45 14.01 -13.02 -9.62
C ASN A 45 12.99 -12.34 -8.68
N TRP A 46 13.02 -11.00 -8.59
CA TRP A 46 12.19 -10.21 -7.67
C TRP A 46 10.68 -10.49 -7.74
N LYS A 47 10.16 -10.99 -8.87
CA LYS A 47 8.74 -11.38 -8.99
C LYS A 47 8.38 -12.56 -8.09
N TYR A 48 9.34 -13.41 -7.74
CA TYR A 48 9.13 -14.55 -6.85
C TYR A 48 8.88 -14.13 -5.38
N PRO A 49 9.77 -13.35 -4.71
CA PRO A 49 9.45 -12.81 -3.39
C PRO A 49 8.23 -11.90 -3.42
N LEU A 50 7.99 -11.13 -4.48
CA LEU A 50 6.75 -10.36 -4.61
C LEU A 50 5.50 -11.27 -4.54
N PHE A 51 5.50 -12.38 -5.28
CA PHE A 51 4.41 -13.36 -5.25
C PHE A 51 4.23 -13.99 -3.87
N LEU A 52 5.31 -14.37 -3.19
CA LEU A 52 5.23 -14.89 -1.81
C LEU A 52 4.66 -13.86 -0.82
N ALA A 53 4.96 -12.58 -1.02
CA ALA A 53 4.49 -11.51 -0.17
C ALA A 53 3.02 -11.15 -0.41
N THR A 54 2.59 -11.10 -1.68
CA THR A 54 1.36 -10.42 -2.12
C THR A 54 0.36 -11.33 -2.84
N GLY A 55 0.75 -12.54 -3.23
CA GLY A 55 -0.05 -13.43 -4.08
C GLY A 55 -0.05 -13.06 -5.57
N THR A 56 0.67 -12.01 -5.99
CA THR A 56 0.78 -11.58 -7.40
C THR A 56 2.23 -11.49 -7.86
N LYS A 57 2.49 -11.76 -9.14
CA LYS A 57 3.81 -11.56 -9.78
C LYS A 57 3.97 -10.17 -10.42
N ASN A 58 2.92 -9.36 -10.38
CA ASN A 58 2.86 -8.06 -11.02
C ASN A 58 2.78 -6.95 -9.97
N TYR A 59 3.41 -5.82 -10.26
CA TYR A 59 3.26 -4.60 -9.48
C TYR A 59 1.80 -4.13 -9.47
N ARG A 60 1.34 -3.64 -8.32
CA ARG A 60 -0.03 -3.20 -8.05
C ARG A 60 -0.02 -1.92 -7.22
N VAL A 61 -0.81 -0.93 -7.61
CA VAL A 61 -0.92 0.37 -6.94
C VAL A 61 -2.07 0.39 -5.93
N GLU A 62 -2.97 -0.59 -6.00
CA GLU A 62 -4.19 -0.67 -5.20
C GLU A 62 -3.94 -0.61 -3.69
N PRO A 63 -2.93 -1.29 -3.10
CA PRO A 63 -2.63 -1.15 -1.68
C PRO A 63 -2.20 0.27 -1.28
N PHE A 64 -1.54 0.99 -2.19
CA PHE A 64 -1.17 2.39 -1.96
C PHE A 64 -2.41 3.30 -1.98
N LEU A 65 -3.32 3.10 -2.96
CA LEU A 65 -4.58 3.83 -3.01
C LEU A 65 -5.46 3.55 -1.79
N GLU A 66 -5.54 2.30 -1.33
CA GLU A 66 -6.28 1.90 -0.14
C GLU A 66 -5.76 2.60 1.13
N TYR A 67 -4.43 2.71 1.27
CA TYR A 67 -3.81 3.43 2.39
C TYR A 67 -4.27 4.89 2.48
N TYR A 68 -4.30 5.58 1.33
CA TYR A 68 -4.64 7.01 1.25
C TYR A 68 -6.12 7.31 1.05
N GLU A 69 -6.97 6.29 0.89
CA GLU A 69 -8.39 6.47 0.58
C GLU A 69 -9.13 7.45 1.51
N PRO A 70 -8.92 7.45 2.85
CA PRO A 70 -9.61 8.39 3.74
C PRO A 70 -9.27 9.85 3.45
N ILE A 71 -7.98 10.18 3.29
CA ILE A 71 -7.54 11.54 3.03
C ILE A 71 -7.90 11.95 1.60
N TYR A 72 -7.83 11.01 0.65
CA TYR A 72 -8.22 11.25 -0.73
C TYR A 72 -9.70 11.64 -0.84
N ARG A 73 -10.60 10.93 -0.15
CA ARG A 73 -12.03 11.28 -0.08
C ARG A 73 -12.25 12.66 0.52
N TRP A 74 -11.58 12.95 1.64
CA TRP A 74 -11.68 14.24 2.29
C TRP A 74 -11.20 15.37 1.38
N LEU A 75 -10.04 15.21 0.74
CA LEU A 75 -9.46 16.19 -0.18
C LEU A 75 -10.39 16.47 -1.36
N LYS A 76 -11.02 15.45 -1.96
CA LYS A 76 -12.01 15.63 -3.04
C LYS A 76 -13.18 16.52 -2.62
N LEU A 77 -13.67 16.35 -1.39
CA LEU A 77 -14.75 17.18 -0.86
C LEU A 77 -14.28 18.62 -0.67
N GLN A 78 -13.06 18.82 -0.15
CA GLN A 78 -12.51 20.18 0.04
C GLN A 78 -12.26 20.88 -1.28
N VAL A 79 -11.63 20.22 -2.25
CA VAL A 79 -11.40 20.75 -3.60
C VAL A 79 -12.70 21.21 -4.23
N LYS A 80 -13.76 20.40 -4.14
CA LYS A 80 -15.08 20.77 -4.65
C LYS A 80 -15.73 21.92 -3.86
N TYR A 81 -15.60 21.92 -2.54
CA TYR A 81 -16.24 22.93 -1.68
C TYR A 81 -15.64 24.33 -1.88
N TYR A 82 -14.33 24.40 -2.07
CA TYR A 82 -13.60 25.67 -2.24
C TYR A 82 -13.35 26.04 -3.71
N ASP A 83 -13.88 25.27 -4.66
CA ASP A 83 -13.66 25.43 -6.10
C ASP A 83 -12.15 25.56 -6.45
N ILE A 84 -11.33 24.70 -5.84
CA ILE A 84 -9.87 24.76 -6.01
C ILE A 84 -9.51 24.23 -7.41
N PRO A 85 -8.80 25.01 -8.25
CA PRO A 85 -8.33 24.53 -9.54
C PRO A 85 -7.33 23.38 -9.34
N VAL A 86 -7.52 22.28 -10.08
CA VAL A 86 -6.63 21.10 -10.05
C VAL A 86 -5.85 21.02 -11.35
N GLY A 87 -4.53 20.87 -11.23
CA GLY A 87 -3.60 20.93 -12.35
C GLY A 87 -2.89 22.28 -12.41
N TRP A 88 -2.15 22.49 -13.49
CA TRP A 88 -1.40 23.72 -13.74
C TRP A 88 -1.78 24.20 -15.15
N ASP A 89 -1.92 25.51 -15.36
CA ASP A 89 -2.18 26.05 -16.70
C ASP A 89 -0.98 25.78 -17.62
N GLU A 90 -1.22 25.12 -18.77
CA GLU A 90 -0.20 24.83 -19.80
C GLU A 90 0.45 26.11 -20.39
N ALA A 91 -0.14 27.28 -20.16
CA ALA A 91 0.34 28.57 -20.66
C ALA A 91 1.68 29.03 -20.03
N ILE A 92 2.14 28.43 -18.93
CA ILE A 92 3.39 28.81 -18.24
C ILE A 92 4.54 27.83 -18.55
N SER A 93 4.26 26.66 -19.14
CA SER A 93 5.30 25.66 -19.46
C SER A 93 6.05 25.90 -20.78
N ASN A 94 5.63 26.86 -21.61
CA ASN A 94 6.28 27.21 -22.88
C ASN A 94 7.23 28.42 -22.78
N VAL A 95 7.63 28.83 -21.57
CA VAL A 95 8.73 29.79 -21.37
C VAL A 95 9.99 28.99 -21.01
N ALA A 96 10.53 28.28 -21.99
CA ALA A 96 11.86 27.69 -21.98
C ALA A 96 12.47 27.76 -23.38
#